data_AF-A0AAE4KZ42-F1
#
_entry.id   AF-A0AAE4KZ42-F1
#
_cell.length_a   1.000
_cell.length_b   1.000
_cell.length_c   1.000
_cell.angle_alpha   90.00
_cell.angle_beta   90.00
_cell.angle_gamma   90.00
#
_symmetry.space_group_name_H-M   'P 1'
#
loop_
_entity.id
_entity.type
_entity.pdbx_description
1 polymer ?
#
loop_
_entity_poly.entity_id
_entity_poly.type
_entity_poly.pdbx_seq_one_letter_code
_entity_poly.pdbx_strand_id
1 'polypeptide(L)' 'MDDAAFEDLELHVLTLAFQIEELKKNATINKQRNSLKMIEADYRYYKRQYDQQVKKWRR' A
#
# COMPACT_ATOMS: atom_id res chain seq x y z
N MET A 1 4.65 -8.04 -19.11
CA MET A 1 3.68 -7.94 -18.01
C MET A 1 2.51 -7.18 -18.58
N ASP A 2 1.29 -7.67 -18.40
CA ASP A 2 0.09 -6.96 -18.83
C ASP A 2 0.00 -5.63 -18.09
N ASP A 3 -0.23 -4.54 -18.83
CA ASP A 3 -0.41 -3.19 -18.30
C ASP A 3 -1.51 -3.17 -17.22
N ALA A 4 -2.55 -3.99 -17.40
CA ALA A 4 -3.63 -4.18 -16.43
C ALA A 4 -3.15 -4.68 -15.05
N ALA A 5 -2.18 -5.60 -15.01
CA ALA A 5 -1.66 -6.13 -13.74
C ALA A 5 -0.81 -5.11 -12.98
N PHE A 6 -0.22 -4.15 -13.71
CA PHE A 6 0.52 -3.04 -13.12
C PHE A 6 -0.43 -1.96 -12.59
N GLU A 7 -1.46 -1.60 -13.35
CA GLU A 7 -2.52 -0.66 -12.94
C GLU A 7 -3.27 -1.18 -11.69
N ASP A 8 -3.60 -2.47 -11.63
CA ASP A 8 -4.22 -3.08 -10.45
C ASP A 8 -3.32 -2.98 -9.21
N LEU A 9 -2.01 -3.21 -9.37
CA LEU A 9 -1.05 -3.08 -8.28
C LEU A 9 -0.90 -1.62 -7.82
N GLU A 10 -0.90 -0.68 -8.76
CA GLU A 10 -0.88 0.75 -8.47
C GLU A 10 -2.11 1.18 -7.65
N LEU A 11 -3.30 0.78 -8.11
CA LEU A 11 -4.55 1.06 -7.41
C LEU A 11 -4.56 0.47 -6.00
N HIS A 12 -4.04 -0.74 -5.84
CA HIS A 12 -3.97 -1.40 -4.53
C HIS A 12 -3.04 -0.64 -3.56
N VAL A 13 -1.87 -0.20 -4.04
CA VAL A 13 -0.92 0.60 -3.26
C VAL A 13 -1.53 1.94 -2.84
N LEU A 14 -2.21 2.64 -3.75
CA LEU A 14 -2.88 3.91 -3.46
C LEU A 14 -4.01 3.75 -2.44
N THR A 15 -4.82 2.70 -2.59
CA THR A 15 -5.91 2.39 -1.67
C THR A 15 -5.40 2.12 -0.25
N LEU A 16 -4.35 1.30 -0.12
CA LEU A 16 -3.73 1.02 1.17
C LEU A 16 -3.13 2.28 1.80
N ALA A 17 -2.49 3.15 1.01
CA ALA A 17 -1.95 4.42 1.50
C ALA A 17 -3.06 5.33 2.06
N PHE A 18 -4.18 5.44 1.36
CA PHE A 18 -5.34 6.22 1.80
C PHE A 18 -5.91 5.69 3.12
N GLN A 19 -6.13 4.37 3.21
CA GLN A 19 -6.64 3.72 4.43
C GLN A 19 -5.70 3.91 5.64
N ILE A 20 -4.38 3.84 5.43
CA ILE A 20 -3.39 4.11 6.47
C ILE A 20 -3.49 5.55 6.97
N GLU A 21 -3.66 6.52 6.07
CA GLU A 21 -3.81 7.92 6.44
C GLU A 21 -5.08 8.19 7.24
N GLU A 22 -6.22 7.63 6.82
CA GLU A 22 -7.48 7.74 7.55
C GLU A 22 -7.38 7.09 8.94
N LEU A 23 -6.78 5.91 9.02
CA LEU A 23 -6.57 5.23 10.30
C LEU A 23 -5.60 6.00 11.19
N LYS A 24 -4.56 6.64 10.64
CA LYS A 24 -3.64 7.50 11.42
C LYS A 24 -4.36 8.72 11.99
N LYS A 25 -5.22 9.37 11.19
CA LYS A 25 -6.03 10.51 11.65
C LYS A 25 -7.01 10.12 12.75
N ASN A 26 -7.54 8.90 12.70
CA ASN A 26 -8.55 8.40 13.63
C ASN A 26 -8.00 7.55 14.79
N ALA A 27 -6.70 7.20 14.80
CA ALA A 27 -6.07 6.32 15.80
C ALA A 27 -5.89 7.01 17.16
N THR A 28 -7.01 7.30 17.84
CA THR A 28 -7.04 7.73 19.24
C THR A 28 -7.10 6.54 20.21
N ILE A 29 -7.41 5.32 19.73
CA ILE A 29 -7.63 4.14 20.58
C ILE A 29 -6.57 3.07 20.28
N ASN A 30 -5.95 2.50 21.33
CA ASN A 30 -4.91 1.45 21.24
C ASN A 30 -5.29 0.25 20.36
N LYS A 31 -6.59 -0.03 20.18
CA LYS A 31 -7.10 -1.11 19.33
C LYS A 31 -6.87 -0.84 17.83
N GLN A 32 -6.93 0.43 17.39
CA GLN A 32 -6.67 0.84 16.00
C GLN A 32 -5.16 0.82 15.66
N ARG A 33 -4.27 0.94 16.65
CA ARG A 33 -2.82 0.86 16.44
C ARG A 33 -2.37 -0.51 15.92
N ASN A 34 -3.00 -1.60 16.38
CA ASN A 34 -2.67 -2.94 15.87
C ASN A 34 -3.17 -3.14 14.44
N SER A 35 -4.41 -2.73 14.14
CA SER A 35 -4.92 -2.77 12.77
C SER A 35 -4.09 -1.92 11.81
N LEU A 36 -3.67 -0.72 12.24
CA LEU A 36 -2.77 0.14 11.48
C LEU A 36 -1.43 -0.53 11.18
N LYS A 37 -0.83 -1.20 12.17
CA LYS A 37 0.44 -1.93 11.97
C LYS A 37 0.33 -3.04 10.94
N MET A 38 -0.79 -3.77 10.89
CA MET A 38 -1.00 -4.82 9.88
C MET A 38 -1.10 -4.21 8.48
N ILE A 39 -1.93 -3.19 8.32
CA ILE A 39 -2.14 -2.53 7.01
C ILE A 39 -0.84 -1.84 6.53
N GLU A 40 -0.03 -1.27 7.44
CA GLU A 40 1.29 -0.73 7.11
C GLU A 40 2.32 -1.80 6.70
N ALA A 41 2.19 -3.03 7.19
CA ALA A 41 3.04 -4.14 6.76
C ALA A 41 2.67 -4.57 5.33
N ASP A 42 1.37 -4.71 5.06
CA ASP A 42 0.84 -5.06 3.73
C ASP A 42 1.19 -3.98 2.71
N TYR A 43 0.98 -2.70 3.03
CA TYR A 43 1.39 -1.58 2.18
C TYR A 43 2.87 -1.64 1.83
N ARG A 44 3.76 -1.90 2.79
CA ARG A 44 5.20 -2.01 2.53
C ARG A 44 5.54 -3.16 1.59
N TYR A 45 4.86 -4.29 1.73
CA TYR A 45 5.04 -5.43 0.84
C TYR A 45 4.64 -5.08 -0.60
N TYR A 46 3.43 -4.56 -0.81
CA TYR A 46 2.93 -4.22 -2.14
C TYR A 46 3.71 -3.05 -2.76
N LYS A 47 4.08 -2.04 -1.97
CA LYS A 47 4.92 -0.92 -2.43
C LYS A 47 6.27 -1.39 -2.94
N ARG A 48 6.90 -2.36 -2.27
CA ARG A 48 8.18 -2.94 -2.72
C ARG A 48 8.04 -3.65 -4.07
N GLN A 49 6.96 -4.39 -4.27
CA GLN A 49 6.68 -5.06 -5.55
C GLN A 49 6.44 -4.02 -6.66
N TYR A 50 5.64 -2.99 -6.39
CA TYR A 50 5.39 -1.89 -7.31
C TYR A 50 6.69 -1.18 -7.71
N ASP A 51 7.53 -0.79 -6.74
CA ASP A 51 8.80 -0.10 -7.02
C ASP A 51 9.77 -0.98 -7.84
N GLN A 52 9.75 -2.30 -7.63
CA GLN A 52 10.53 -3.24 -8.44
C GLN A 52 9.99 -3.34 -9.88
N GLN A 53 8.67 -3.33 -10.06
CA GLN A 53 8.05 -3.33 -11.39
C GLN A 53 8.31 -2.01 -12.14
N VAL A 54 8.16 -0.86 -11.48
CA VAL A 54 8.49 0.46 -12.05
C VAL A 54 9.94 0.53 -12.54
N LYS A 55 10.88 -0.01 -11.76
CA LYS A 55 12.30 -0.07 -12.17
C LYS A 55 12.55 -0.93 -13.40
N LYS A 56 11.77 -2.00 -13.59
CA LYS A 56 11.85 -2.87 -14.78
C LYS A 56 11.21 -2.20 -16.00
N TRP A 57 10.13 -1.45 -15.80
CA TRP A 57 9.42 -0.71 -16.85
C TRP A 57 10.17 0.54 -17.36
N ARG A 58 10.97 1.19 -16.51
CA ARG A 58 11.79 2.36 -16.91
C ARG A 58 13.12 2.01 -17.60
N ARG A 59 13.45 0.72 -17.76
CA ARG A 59 14.63 0.25 -18.50
C ARG A 59 14.25 -0.17 -19.90
#